data_AF-A0A6J0BE89-F1
#
_entry.id   AF-A0A6J0BE89-F1
#
_cell.length_a   1.000
_cell.length_b   1.000
_cell.length_c   1.000
_cell.angle_alpha   90.00
_cell.angle_beta   90.00
_cell.angle_gamma   90.00
#
_symmetry.space_group_name_H-M   'P 1'
#
loop_
_entity.id
_entity.type
_entity.pdbx_description
1 polymer ?
#
loop_
_entity_poly.entity_id
_entity_poly.type
_entity_poly.pdbx_seq_one_letter_code
_entity_poly.pdbx_strand_id
1 'polypeptide(L)' 'MACNPFAFLFWGLVLIFVSFFVAGFCSFWYILIYCCSAWISACGEFADILLKGIQFPYYCASKMC' A
#
# COMPACT_ATOMS: atom_id res chain seq x y z
N MET A 1 -6.00 4.25 -22.46
CA MET A 1 -4.60 4.34 -21.98
C MET A 1 -3.90 3.17 -22.65
N ALA A 2 -2.85 3.43 -23.43
CA ALA A 2 -2.24 2.37 -24.22
C ALA A 2 -1.53 1.40 -23.27
N CYS A 3 -2.08 0.18 -23.15
CA CYS A 3 -1.49 -0.90 -22.37
C CYS A 3 -0.14 -1.28 -23.02
N ASN A 4 0.93 -0.59 -22.60
CA ASN A 4 2.27 -0.90 -23.03
C ASN A 4 2.71 -2.15 -22.25
N PRO A 5 2.97 -3.29 -22.89
CA PRO A 5 3.30 -4.54 -22.20
C PRO A 5 4.56 -4.42 -21.32
N PHE A 6 5.45 -3.47 -21.62
CA PHE A 6 6.59 -3.12 -20.78
C PHE A 6 6.20 -2.46 -19.45
N ALA A 7 5.19 -1.60 -19.42
CA ALA A 7 4.71 -0.94 -18.21
C ALA A 7 4.03 -1.96 -17.27
N PHE A 8 3.29 -2.92 -17.84
CA PHE A 8 2.70 -4.04 -17.11
C PHE A 8 3.79 -4.90 -16.44
N LEU A 9 4.84 -5.28 -17.19
CA LEU A 9 5.94 -6.10 -16.66
C LEU A 9 6.73 -5.37 -15.56
N PHE A 10 7.00 -4.07 -15.75
CA PHE A 10 7.72 -3.25 -14.77
C PHE A 10 6.92 -3.07 -13.47
N TRP A 11 5.64 -2.66 -13.57
CA TRP A 11 4.79 -2.48 -12.39
C TRP A 11 4.44 -3.82 -11.71
N GLY A 12 4.32 -4.92 -12.46
CA GLY A 12 4.15 -6.26 -11.90
C GLY A 12 5.35 -6.73 -11.09
N LEU A 13 6.57 -6.48 -11.57
CA LEU A 13 7.81 -6.78 -10.83
C LEU A 13 7.92 -5.96 -9.53
N VAL A 14 7.59 -4.67 -9.61
CA VAL A 14 7.52 -3.77 -8.45
C VAL A 14 6.44 -4.22 -7.45
N LEU A 15 5.30 -4.72 -7.93
CA LEU A 15 4.23 -5.23 -7.08
C LEU A 15 4.70 -6.44 -6.25
N ILE A 16 5.36 -7.41 -6.89
CA ILE A 16 5.85 -8.62 -6.20
C ILE A 16 7.01 -8.32 -5.25
N PHE A 17 8.04 -7.59 -5.69
CA PHE A 17 9.27 -7.42 -4.90
C PHE A 17 9.18 -6.31 -3.86
N VAL A 18 8.46 -5.23 -4.15
CA VAL A 18 8.43 -4.04 -3.28
C VAL A 18 7.07 -3.93 -2.59
N SER A 19 5.99 -3.96 -3.37
CA SER A 19 4.67 -3.68 -2.83
C SER A 19 4.20 -4.75 -1.83
N PHE A 20 4.57 -6.01 -2.02
CA PHE A 20 4.21 -7.08 -1.10
C PHE A 20 4.87 -6.89 0.28
N PHE A 21 6.16 -6.54 0.31
CA PHE A 21 6.88 -6.27 1.56
C PHE A 21 6.40 -4.99 2.25
N VAL A 22 6.21 -3.92 1.48
CA VAL A 22 5.75 -2.62 2.03
C VAL A 22 4.32 -2.73 2.57
N ALA A 23 3.41 -3.39 1.85
CA ALA A 23 2.04 -3.60 2.31
C ALA A 23 1.99 -4.55 3.52
N GLY A 24 2.83 -5.60 3.54
CA GLY A 24 2.95 -6.50 4.68
C GLY A 24 3.44 -5.78 5.95
N PHE A 25 4.50 -4.98 5.83
CA PHE A 25 5.04 -4.21 6.96
C PHE A 25 4.07 -3.11 7.43
N CYS A 26 3.42 -2.39 6.50
CA CYS A 26 2.38 -1.42 6.84
C CYS A 26 1.17 -2.06 7.51
N SER A 27 0.70 -3.21 7.03
CA SER A 27 -0.46 -3.91 7.60
C SER A 27 -0.25 -4.28 9.07
N PHE A 28 0.94 -4.81 9.40
CA PHE A 28 1.28 -5.16 10.77
C PHE A 28 1.24 -3.95 11.72
N TRP A 29 1.85 -2.84 11.31
CA TRP A 29 1.86 -1.61 12.09
C TRP A 29 0.49 -0.93 12.13
N TYR A 30 -0.31 -1.06 11.07
CA TYR A 30 -1.64 -0.45 10.96
C TYR A 30 -2.60 -1.08 11.94
N ILE A 31 -2.58 -2.40 12.09
CA ILE A 31 -3.45 -3.10 13.05
C ILE A 31 -3.16 -2.64 14.50
N LEU A 32 -1.88 -2.46 14.84
CA LEU A 32 -1.48 -1.95 16.16
C LEU A 32 -1.92 -0.49 16.38
N ILE A 33 -1.61 0.40 15.43
CA ILE A 33 -1.92 1.84 15.55
C ILE A 33 -3.44 2.06 15.46
N TYR A 34 -4.16 1.30 14.64
CA TYR A 34 -5.62 1.38 14.51
C TYR A 34 -6.32 1.00 15.82
N CYS A 35 -5.82 -0.04 16.52
CA CYS A 35 -6.31 -0.41 17.84
C CYS A 35 -6.09 0.72 18.87
N CYS A 36 -4.92 1.37 18.86
CA CYS A 36 -4.65 2.56 19.69
C CYS A 36 -5.48 3.79 19.27
N SER A 37 -5.79 3.94 17.97
CA SER A 37 -6.55 5.07 17.43
C SER A 37 -7.98 5.16 17.95
N ALA A 38 -8.55 4.05 18.41
CA ALA A 38 -9.86 4.01 19.05
C ALA A 38 -9.92 4.84 20.35
N TRP A 39 -8.77 5.12 20.96
CA TRP A 39 -8.66 5.83 22.24
C TRP A 39 -7.91 7.17 22.10
N ILE A 40 -7.13 7.36 21.03
CA ILE A 40 -6.32 8.56 20.75
C ILE A 40 -6.56 9.02 19.31
N SER A 41 -7.22 10.17 19.16
CA SER A 41 -7.53 10.77 17.84
C SER A 41 -6.28 11.18 17.04
N ALA A 42 -5.15 11.43 17.71
CA ALA A 42 -3.88 11.78 17.05
C ALA A 42 -3.26 10.61 16.26
N CYS A 43 -3.68 9.37 16.52
CA CYS A 43 -3.21 8.20 15.77
C CYS A 43 -3.91 8.02 14.41
N GLY A 44 -4.96 8.81 14.13
CA GLY A 44 -5.69 8.75 12.86
C GLY A 44 -4.82 9.09 11.65
N GLU A 45 -3.98 10.13 11.74
CA GLU A 45 -3.08 10.52 10.62
C GLU A 45 -2.04 9.44 10.32
N PHE A 46 -1.48 8.81 11.36
CA PHE A 46 -0.54 7.69 11.20
C PHE A 46 -1.22 6.48 10.56
N ALA A 47 -2.46 6.17 10.97
CA ALA A 47 -3.23 5.11 10.36
C ALA A 47 -3.50 5.40 8.87
N ASP A 48 -3.83 6.64 8.50
CA ASP A 48 -4.12 7.03 7.10
C ASP A 48 -2.90 6.93 6.18
N ILE A 49 -1.73 7.37 6.67
CA ILE A 49 -0.45 7.23 5.93
C ILE A 49 -0.13 5.75 5.68
N LEU A 50 -0.33 4.93 6.71
CA LEU A 50 -0.02 3.51 6.65
C LEU A 50 -1.04 2.74 5.79
N LEU A 51 -2.28 3.21 5.75
CA LEU A 51 -3.33 2.72 4.86
C LEU A 51 -2.99 3.01 3.40
N LYS A 52 -2.45 4.20 3.08
CA LYS A 52 -1.90 4.49 1.74
C LYS A 52 -0.78 3.52 1.35
N GLY A 53 0.07 3.12 2.31
CA GLY A 53 1.09 2.09 2.11
C GLY A 53 0.51 0.69 1.82
N ILE A 54 -0.57 0.31 2.51
CA ILE A 54 -1.32 -0.94 2.25
C ILE A 54 -2.02 -0.93 0.89
N GLN A 55 -2.44 0.25 0.40
CA GLN A 55 -3.07 0.42 -0.90
C GLN A 55 -2.08 0.56 -2.07
N PHE A 56 -0.78 0.61 -1.79
CA PHE A 56 0.26 0.61 -2.81
C PHE A 56 0.17 -0.52 -3.85
N PRO A 57 -0.17 -1.79 -3.51
CA PRO A 57 -0.33 -2.85 -4.51
C PRO A 57 -1.52 -2.58 -5.44
N TYR A 58 -2.58 -1.97 -4.92
CA TYR A 58 -3.72 -1.53 -5.72
C TYR A 58 -3.33 -0.36 -6.64
N TYR A 59 -2.52 0.59 -6.15
CA TYR A 59 -1.97 1.65 -6.99
C TYR A 59 -1.09 1.09 -8.11
N CYS A 60 -0.22 0.12 -7.80
CA CYS A 60 0.58 -0.60 -8.79
C CYS A 60 -0.33 -1.27 -9.82
N ALA A 61 -1.43 -1.89 -9.37
CA ALA A 61 -2.44 -2.51 -10.22
C ALA A 61 -3.18 -1.54 -11.13
N SER A 62 -3.54 -0.37 -10.62
CA SER A 62 -4.19 0.67 -11.41
C SER A 62 -3.28 1.27 -12.50
N LYS A 63 -1.95 1.13 -12.38
CA LYS A 63 -0.96 1.64 -13.33
C LYS A 63 -0.55 0.62 -14.40
N MET A 64 -1.14 -0.57 -14.38
CA MET A 64 -0.83 -1.66 -15.30
C MET A 64 -1.44 -1.49 -16.71
N CYS A 65 -2.43 -0.60 -16.89
CA CYS A 65 -3.19 -0.39 -18.14
C CYS A 65 -3.05 1.04 -18.70
#